data_AF-A0A8J5I1D6-F1
#
_entry.id   AF-A0A8J5I1D6-F1
#
_cell.length_a   1.000
_cell.length_b   1.000
_cell.length_c   1.000
_cell.angle_alpha   90.00
_cell.angle_beta   90.00
_cell.angle_gamma   90.00
#
_symmetry.space_group_name_H-M   'P 1'
#
loop_
_entity.id
_entity.type
_entity.pdbx_description
1 polymer ?
#
loop_
_entity_poly.entity_id
_entity_poly.type
_entity_poly.pdbx_seq_one_letter_code
_entity_poly.pdbx_strand_id
1 'polypeptide(L)'
;MRFDNIEGKVRLPLGADEDIELTLDVLNCLKPGEAQTALLGEAVKKATNIPPEKLVSFRCRSQLLKLTIECGDLAILTRLVEHFKTTKPSDLDSVITAVSKHAAALKTDDEKFTVLASIVEPRLEWLNQQLDMLDLPFSWEMPNARFIDNARVQAFLRGPETAMTTEGVIYFRNLNHAQRWTRHTQENASFELTAQGSGRDAFVTITKTRRLYEEQQTIVAKFKGE
;
A
#
# COMPACT_ATOMS: atom_id res chain seq x y z
N MET A 1 40.25 4.91 13.17
CA MET A 1 39.26 6.02 13.11
C MET A 1 39.26 6.52 11.68
N ARG A 2 38.19 6.51 10.88
CA ARG A 2 36.75 6.50 11.13
C ARG A 2 36.06 5.57 10.11
N PHE A 3 34.94 4.98 10.55
CA PHE A 3 33.91 4.34 9.74
C PHE A 3 33.06 5.40 9.04
N ASP A 4 32.52 5.06 7.87
CA ASP A 4 31.22 5.49 7.32
C ASP A 4 30.96 4.56 6.11
N ASN A 5 30.30 3.41 6.29
CA ASN A 5 28.85 3.21 6.37
C ASN A 5 28.10 3.82 5.18
N ILE A 6 28.03 3.08 4.07
CA ILE A 6 27.07 3.32 2.99
C ILE A 6 26.14 2.12 2.98
N GLU A 7 24.91 2.39 3.39
CA GLU A 7 23.77 1.49 3.44
C GLU A 7 23.66 0.66 2.16
N GLY A 8 23.81 -0.65 2.32
CA GLY A 8 23.50 -1.63 1.30
C GLY A 8 22.01 -1.60 0.99
N LYS A 9 21.62 -0.83 -0.01
CA LYS A 9 20.40 -1.10 -0.77
C LYS A 9 20.61 -2.46 -1.45
N VAL A 10 20.16 -3.52 -0.79
CA VAL A 10 20.06 -4.86 -1.39
C VAL A 10 19.11 -4.73 -2.57
N ARG A 11 19.68 -4.60 -3.77
CA ARG A 11 18.96 -4.85 -5.02
C ARG A 11 18.54 -6.32 -4.95
N LEU A 12 17.24 -6.56 -4.74
CA LEU A 12 16.67 -7.89 -4.91
C LEU A 12 17.01 -8.37 -6.33
N PRO A 13 17.52 -9.60 -6.50
CA PRO A 13 17.77 -10.15 -7.82
C PRO A 13 16.44 -10.25 -8.58
N LEU A 14 16.44 -9.83 -9.85
CA LEU A 14 15.40 -10.25 -10.80
C LEU A 14 15.40 -11.79 -10.78
N GLY A 15 14.34 -12.41 -10.25
CA GLY A 15 14.24 -13.87 -10.08
C GLY A 15 13.85 -14.35 -8.67
N ALA A 16 13.69 -13.47 -7.69
CA ALA A 16 13.27 -13.90 -6.33
C ALA A 16 11.87 -14.53 -6.27
N ASP A 17 10.92 -14.09 -7.12
CA ASP A 17 9.59 -14.70 -7.24
C ASP A 17 9.72 -16.11 -7.86
N GLU A 18 10.50 -16.24 -8.93
CA GLU A 18 10.77 -17.51 -9.63
C GLU A 18 11.52 -18.52 -8.73
N ASP A 19 12.48 -18.08 -7.91
CA ASP A 19 13.23 -18.95 -6.99
C ASP A 19 12.31 -19.53 -5.88
N ILE A 20 11.41 -18.70 -5.35
CA ILE A 20 10.40 -19.17 -4.39
C ILE A 20 9.42 -20.11 -5.09
N GLU A 21 8.93 -19.75 -6.28
CA GLU A 21 8.00 -20.55 -7.08
C GLU A 21 8.58 -21.95 -7.37
N LEU A 22 9.81 -22.03 -7.87
CA LEU A 22 10.52 -23.29 -8.09
C LEU A 22 10.64 -24.13 -6.81
N THR A 23 10.93 -23.49 -5.68
CA THR A 23 11.02 -24.17 -4.38
C THR A 23 9.66 -24.76 -3.98
N LEU A 24 8.57 -24.02 -4.20
CA LEU A 24 7.20 -24.47 -3.89
C LEU A 24 6.72 -25.57 -4.85
N ASP A 25 7.17 -25.57 -6.11
CA ASP A 25 6.87 -26.63 -7.07
C ASP A 25 7.53 -27.95 -6.68
N VAL A 26 8.81 -27.91 -6.27
CA VAL A 26 9.50 -29.08 -5.72
C VAL A 26 8.78 -29.60 -4.47
N LEU A 27 8.31 -28.70 -3.61
CA LEU A 27 7.59 -29.05 -2.38
C LEU A 27 6.28 -29.79 -2.66
N ASN A 28 5.54 -29.41 -3.71
CA ASN A 28 4.31 -30.10 -4.13
C ASN A 28 4.57 -31.55 -4.59
N CYS A 29 5.79 -31.86 -5.05
CA CYS A 29 6.17 -33.21 -5.43
C CYS A 29 6.59 -34.08 -4.25
N LEU A 30 6.82 -33.50 -3.06
CA LEU A 30 7.23 -34.22 -1.86
C LEU A 30 6.02 -34.78 -1.11
N LYS A 31 6.22 -35.95 -0.47
CA LYS A 31 5.23 -36.49 0.48
C LYS A 31 5.25 -35.67 1.78
N PRO A 32 4.11 -35.56 2.48
CA PRO A 32 4.07 -34.95 3.80
C PRO A 32 5.08 -35.59 4.76
N GLY A 33 5.87 -34.75 5.42
CA GLY A 33 6.93 -35.18 6.33
C GLY A 33 8.02 -34.12 6.55
N GLU A 34 9.06 -34.50 7.28
CA GLU A 34 10.14 -33.58 7.71
C GLU A 34 10.82 -32.85 6.55
N ALA A 35 11.07 -33.55 5.43
CA ALA A 35 11.68 -32.95 4.25
C ALA A 35 10.80 -31.86 3.62
N GLN A 36 9.49 -32.08 3.58
CA GLN A 36 8.54 -31.09 3.06
C GLN A 36 8.47 -29.87 3.98
N THR A 37 8.39 -30.09 5.30
CA THR A 37 8.37 -29.02 6.31
C THR A 37 9.66 -28.20 6.30
N ALA A 38 10.82 -28.84 6.20
CA ALA A 38 12.11 -28.15 6.13
C ALA A 38 12.23 -27.29 4.87
N LEU A 39 11.80 -27.81 3.71
CA LEU A 39 11.81 -27.07 2.46
C LEU A 39 10.84 -25.87 2.50
N LEU A 40 9.66 -26.05 3.09
CA LEU A 40 8.72 -24.95 3.32
C LEU A 40 9.31 -23.86 4.22
N GLY A 41 9.98 -24.27 5.29
CA GLY A 41 10.66 -23.36 6.21
C GLY A 41 11.71 -22.50 5.49
N GLU A 42 12.47 -23.08 4.56
CA GLU A 42 13.43 -22.31 3.76
C GLU A 42 12.73 -21.38 2.76
N ALA A 43 11.64 -21.82 2.11
CA ALA A 43 10.84 -20.97 1.23
C ALA A 43 10.26 -19.76 1.98
N VAL A 44 9.69 -19.98 3.17
CA VAL A 44 9.18 -18.90 4.04
C VAL A 44 10.30 -17.99 4.52
N LYS A 45 11.45 -18.54 4.90
CA LYS A 45 12.62 -17.75 5.28
C LYS A 45 13.07 -16.83 4.14
N LYS A 46 13.17 -17.35 2.91
CA LYS A 46 13.45 -16.54 1.71
C LYS A 46 12.39 -15.46 1.51
N ALA A 47 11.10 -15.81 1.59
CA ALA A 47 9.99 -14.87 1.46
C ALA A 47 10.07 -13.73 2.50
N THR A 48 10.34 -14.04 3.77
CA THR A 48 10.45 -13.03 4.84
C THR A 48 11.67 -12.11 4.74
N ASN A 49 12.64 -12.42 3.87
CA ASN A 49 13.76 -11.52 3.56
C ASN A 49 13.40 -10.48 2.48
N ILE A 50 12.26 -10.64 1.82
CA ILE A 50 11.75 -9.71 0.81
C ILE A 50 10.89 -8.68 1.52
N PRO A 51 10.92 -7.38 1.16
CA PRO A 51 9.99 -6.41 1.70
C PRO A 51 8.54 -6.86 1.49
N PRO A 52 7.69 -6.77 2.52
CA PRO A 52 6.35 -7.34 2.46
C PRO A 52 5.49 -6.68 1.37
N GLU A 53 5.71 -5.40 1.06
CA GLU A 53 5.03 -4.66 -0.02
C GLU A 53 5.32 -5.24 -1.41
N LYS A 54 6.46 -5.92 -1.57
CA LYS A 54 6.77 -6.66 -2.80
C LYS A 54 6.19 -8.06 -2.75
N LEU A 55 6.29 -8.74 -1.62
CA LEU A 55 5.76 -10.10 -1.46
C LEU A 55 4.25 -10.17 -1.69
N VAL A 56 3.48 -9.13 -1.29
CA VAL A 56 2.05 -9.04 -1.59
C VAL A 56 1.74 -8.96 -3.10
N SER A 57 2.72 -8.69 -3.96
CA SER A 57 2.56 -8.64 -5.41
C SER A 57 3.04 -9.91 -6.14
N PHE A 58 3.70 -10.84 -5.44
CA PHE A 58 4.28 -12.04 -6.03
C PHE A 58 3.22 -13.01 -6.53
N ARG A 59 3.50 -13.71 -7.64
CA ARG A 59 2.57 -14.68 -8.25
C ARG A 59 2.41 -15.90 -7.36
N CYS A 60 3.51 -16.37 -6.77
CA CYS A 60 3.53 -17.54 -5.92
C CYS A 60 2.87 -17.32 -4.53
N ARG A 61 2.48 -16.08 -4.18
CA ARG A 61 1.94 -15.72 -2.85
C ARG A 61 0.79 -16.63 -2.40
N SER A 62 -0.17 -16.90 -3.28
CA SER A 62 -1.34 -17.73 -2.94
C SER A 62 -0.92 -19.17 -2.60
N GLN A 63 0.04 -19.71 -3.35
CA GLN A 63 0.57 -21.05 -3.12
C GLN A 63 1.42 -21.12 -1.84
N LEU A 64 2.24 -20.10 -1.57
CA LEU A 64 3.00 -19.98 -0.34
C LEU A 64 2.08 -19.98 0.89
N LEU A 65 1.04 -19.14 0.87
CA LEU A 65 0.06 -19.06 1.96
C LEU A 65 -0.69 -20.38 2.14
N LYS A 66 -1.16 -20.98 1.04
CA LYS A 66 -1.84 -22.29 1.06
C LYS A 66 -0.97 -23.34 1.75
N LEU A 67 0.24 -23.55 1.26
CA LEU A 67 1.15 -24.59 1.77
C LEU A 67 1.53 -24.34 3.23
N THR A 68 1.66 -23.07 3.63
CA THR A 68 1.96 -22.69 5.01
C THR A 68 0.79 -22.94 5.96
N ILE A 69 -0.45 -22.74 5.51
CA ILE A 69 -1.66 -23.02 6.30
C ILE A 69 -1.87 -24.54 6.44
N GLU A 70 -1.67 -25.28 5.35
CA GLU A 70 -1.77 -26.74 5.32
C GLU A 70 -0.64 -27.40 6.13
N CYS A 71 0.52 -26.75 6.25
CA CYS A 71 1.61 -27.21 7.09
C CYS A 71 1.17 -27.30 8.56
N GLY A 72 1.49 -28.39 9.23
CA GLY A 72 1.23 -28.56 10.66
C GLY A 72 2.12 -27.70 11.57
N ASP A 73 3.14 -27.03 11.02
CA ASP A 73 4.10 -26.24 11.78
C ASP A 73 3.63 -24.78 11.95
N LEU A 74 3.15 -24.47 13.14
CA LEU A 74 2.66 -23.14 13.50
C LEU A 74 3.75 -22.06 13.46
N ALA A 75 5.02 -22.41 13.70
CA ALA A 75 6.11 -21.44 13.72
C ALA A 75 6.38 -20.89 12.31
N ILE A 76 6.29 -21.74 11.30
CA ILE A 76 6.40 -21.34 9.89
C ILE A 76 5.26 -20.38 9.51
N LEU A 77 4.02 -20.70 9.90
CA LEU A 77 2.85 -19.84 9.65
C LEU A 77 2.98 -18.49 10.36
N THR A 78 3.31 -18.51 11.64
CA THR A 78 3.47 -17.30 12.46
C THR A 78 4.51 -16.37 11.86
N ARG A 79 5.65 -16.91 11.43
CA ARG A 79 6.73 -16.13 10.81
C ARG A 79 6.26 -15.40 9.55
N LEU A 80 5.52 -16.10 8.67
CA LEU A 80 5.01 -15.50 7.44
C LEU A 80 3.94 -14.44 7.73
N VAL A 81 3.06 -14.71 8.69
CA VAL A 81 1.98 -13.81 9.11
C VAL A 81 2.52 -12.53 9.73
N GLU A 82 3.45 -12.64 10.67
CA GLU A 82 4.11 -11.48 11.29
C GLU A 82 4.83 -10.61 10.25
N HIS A 83 5.42 -11.23 9.23
CA HIS A 83 6.00 -10.49 8.12
C HIS A 83 4.93 -9.67 7.36
N PHE A 84 3.77 -10.26 7.04
CA PHE A 84 2.68 -9.51 6.39
C PHE A 84 2.09 -8.41 7.27
N LYS A 85 2.05 -8.58 8.60
CA LYS A 85 1.55 -7.54 9.53
C LYS A 85 2.37 -6.25 9.50
N THR A 86 3.60 -6.30 8.99
CA THR A 86 4.42 -5.10 8.78
C THR A 86 4.06 -4.31 7.51
N THR A 87 3.17 -4.84 6.66
CA THR A 87 2.65 -4.15 5.46
C THR A 87 1.62 -3.09 5.84
N LYS A 88 1.43 -2.10 4.97
CA LYS A 88 0.31 -1.17 5.09
C LYS A 88 -1.03 -1.93 5.04
N PRO A 89 -1.99 -1.60 5.94
CA PRO A 89 -3.31 -2.22 5.91
C PRO A 89 -4.06 -2.10 4.58
N SER A 90 -3.75 -1.10 3.75
CA SER A 90 -4.30 -0.95 2.39
C SER A 90 -3.94 -2.10 1.46
N ASP A 91 -2.78 -2.71 1.65
CA ASP A 91 -2.16 -3.64 0.71
C ASP A 91 -2.42 -5.11 1.12
N LEU A 92 -3.00 -5.32 2.31
CA LEU A 92 -3.33 -6.64 2.87
C LEU A 92 -4.52 -7.34 2.20
N ASP A 93 -5.33 -6.64 1.40
CA ASP A 93 -6.53 -7.19 0.76
C ASP A 93 -6.25 -8.48 -0.03
N SER A 94 -5.12 -8.48 -0.74
CA SER A 94 -4.67 -9.59 -1.57
C SER A 94 -4.18 -10.80 -0.75
N VAL A 95 -3.73 -10.57 0.48
CA VAL A 95 -3.31 -11.59 1.45
C VAL A 95 -4.54 -12.16 2.15
N ILE A 96 -5.43 -11.29 2.64
CA ILE A 96 -6.68 -11.67 3.31
C ILE A 96 -7.54 -12.51 2.37
N THR A 97 -7.66 -12.14 1.10
CA THR A 97 -8.40 -12.93 0.10
C THR A 97 -7.83 -14.34 -0.07
N ALA A 98 -6.50 -14.49 -0.05
CA ALA A 98 -5.86 -15.80 -0.15
C ALA A 98 -6.07 -16.61 1.13
N VAL A 99 -5.91 -15.99 2.30
CA VAL A 99 -6.15 -16.61 3.61
C VAL A 99 -7.61 -17.08 3.75
N SER A 100 -8.60 -16.25 3.40
CA SER A 100 -10.02 -16.56 3.53
C SER A 100 -10.44 -17.83 2.80
N LYS A 101 -9.80 -18.16 1.67
CA LYS A 101 -10.06 -19.40 0.91
C LYS A 101 -9.69 -20.66 1.69
N HIS A 102 -8.74 -20.56 2.62
CA HIS A 102 -8.22 -21.70 3.38
C HIS A 102 -8.67 -21.68 4.85
N ALA A 103 -8.93 -20.50 5.40
CA ALA A 103 -9.39 -20.33 6.78
C ALA A 103 -10.79 -20.91 7.02
N ALA A 104 -11.66 -20.99 5.99
CA ALA A 104 -13.01 -21.55 6.10
C ALA A 104 -13.03 -23.03 6.52
N ALA A 105 -11.93 -23.76 6.32
CA ALA A 105 -11.79 -25.15 6.72
C ALA A 105 -11.22 -25.32 8.15
N LEU A 106 -10.73 -24.24 8.76
CA LEU A 106 -10.19 -24.24 10.12
C LEU A 106 -11.31 -24.04 11.14
N LYS A 107 -11.13 -24.62 12.32
CA LYS A 107 -12.02 -24.34 13.45
C LYS A 107 -11.63 -23.03 14.10
N THR A 108 -12.60 -22.35 14.71
CA THR A 108 -12.37 -21.04 15.36
C THR A 108 -11.53 -21.12 16.64
N ASP A 109 -11.39 -22.32 17.22
CA ASP A 109 -10.53 -22.62 18.38
C ASP A 109 -9.11 -23.08 17.98
N ASP A 110 -8.81 -23.15 16.69
CA ASP A 110 -7.48 -23.53 16.18
C ASP A 110 -6.49 -22.37 16.31
N GLU A 111 -5.31 -22.63 16.88
CA GLU A 111 -4.22 -21.63 16.99
C GLU A 111 -3.83 -21.04 15.63
N LYS A 112 -3.93 -21.83 14.54
CA LYS A 112 -3.72 -21.33 13.18
C LYS A 112 -4.77 -20.28 12.80
N PHE A 113 -6.02 -20.48 13.20
CA PHE A 113 -7.08 -19.51 12.94
C PHE A 113 -6.79 -18.21 13.69
N THR A 114 -6.36 -18.27 14.95
CA THR A 114 -5.95 -17.09 15.73
C THR A 114 -4.80 -16.33 15.05
N VAL A 115 -3.76 -17.04 14.60
CA VAL A 115 -2.64 -16.41 13.89
C VAL A 115 -3.12 -15.71 12.62
N LEU A 116 -3.94 -16.37 11.80
CA LEU A 116 -4.48 -15.78 10.56
C LEU A 116 -5.40 -14.58 10.83
N ALA A 117 -6.24 -14.65 11.86
CA ALA A 117 -7.12 -13.57 12.27
C ALA A 117 -6.36 -12.29 12.65
N SER A 118 -5.12 -12.42 13.17
CA SER A 118 -4.30 -11.26 13.54
C SER A 118 -3.88 -10.37 12.36
N ILE A 119 -3.99 -10.83 11.10
CA ILE A 119 -3.80 -9.98 9.90
C ILE A 119 -5.05 -9.15 9.60
N VAL A 120 -6.23 -9.64 10.00
CA VAL A 120 -7.51 -8.98 9.72
C VAL A 120 -7.71 -7.77 10.63
N GLU A 121 -7.21 -7.82 11.87
CA GLU A 121 -7.34 -6.72 12.84
C GLU A 121 -6.82 -5.36 12.32
N PRO A 122 -5.55 -5.21 11.87
CA PRO A 122 -5.07 -3.94 11.31
C PRO A 122 -5.87 -3.48 10.08
N ARG A 123 -6.37 -4.42 9.27
CA ARG A 123 -7.19 -4.10 8.10
C ARG A 123 -8.54 -3.55 8.52
N LEU A 124 -9.19 -4.16 9.50
CA LEU A 124 -10.49 -3.75 10.01
C LEU A 124 -10.43 -2.38 10.68
N GLU A 125 -9.40 -2.13 11.49
CA GLU A 125 -9.16 -0.81 12.08
C GLU A 125 -8.97 0.26 11.01
N TRP A 126 -8.14 -0.01 9.99
CA TRP A 126 -7.96 0.91 8.86
C TRP A 126 -9.25 1.18 8.10
N LEU A 127 -10.07 0.15 7.86
CA LEU A 127 -11.38 0.30 7.20
C LEU A 127 -12.33 1.16 8.03
N ASN A 128 -12.39 0.96 9.35
CA ASN A 128 -13.19 1.80 10.23
C ASN A 128 -12.73 3.26 10.19
N GLN A 129 -11.43 3.52 10.19
CA GLN A 129 -10.90 4.88 10.00
C GLN A 129 -11.29 5.48 8.63
N GLN A 130 -11.35 4.66 7.57
CA GLN A 130 -11.86 5.12 6.27
C GLN A 130 -13.35 5.48 6.36
N LEU A 131 -14.15 4.68 7.06
CA LEU A 131 -15.58 4.94 7.26
C LEU A 131 -15.83 6.21 8.10
N ASP A 132 -15.06 6.41 9.16
CA ASP A 132 -15.20 7.62 9.99
C ASP A 132 -14.91 8.89 9.18
N MET A 133 -13.91 8.86 8.30
CA MET A 133 -13.62 9.99 7.41
C MET A 133 -14.77 10.31 6.45
N LEU A 134 -15.57 9.31 6.09
CA LEU A 134 -16.69 9.46 5.18
C LEU A 134 -17.93 10.10 5.82
N ASP A 135 -18.04 10.02 7.15
CA ASP A 135 -19.13 10.65 7.91
C ASP A 135 -18.80 12.09 8.34
N LEU A 136 -17.57 12.56 8.09
CA LEU A 136 -17.18 13.94 8.39
C LEU A 136 -17.88 14.95 7.45
N PRO A 137 -18.23 16.15 7.96
CA PRO A 137 -18.68 17.23 7.11
C PRO A 137 -17.56 17.69 6.17
N PHE A 138 -17.95 18.34 5.07
CA PHE A 138 -17.00 18.86 4.08
C PHE A 138 -15.93 19.76 4.73
N SER A 139 -14.67 19.49 4.40
CA SER A 139 -13.50 20.30 4.73
C SER A 139 -12.69 20.59 3.47
N TRP A 140 -12.01 21.73 3.45
CA TRP A 140 -11.01 22.07 2.43
C TRP A 140 -9.68 21.36 2.64
N GLU A 141 -9.47 20.76 3.82
CA GLU A 141 -8.29 19.96 4.11
C GLU A 141 -8.36 18.63 3.36
N MET A 142 -7.28 18.26 2.69
CA MET A 142 -7.10 16.94 2.07
C MET A 142 -5.92 16.24 2.75
N PRO A 143 -6.09 15.66 3.96
CA PRO A 143 -4.98 15.17 4.79
C PRO A 143 -4.10 14.13 4.08
N ASN A 144 -4.71 13.35 3.20
CA ASN A 144 -4.07 12.28 2.45
C ASN A 144 -3.50 12.73 1.09
N ALA A 145 -3.63 14.02 0.74
CA ALA A 145 -3.12 14.56 -0.52
C ALA A 145 -1.61 14.31 -0.67
N ARG A 146 -1.21 13.87 -1.86
CA ARG A 146 0.19 13.66 -2.24
C ARG A 146 0.55 14.56 -3.41
N PHE A 147 1.67 15.25 -3.27
CA PHE A 147 2.25 16.05 -4.34
C PHE A 147 3.77 15.86 -4.32
N ILE A 148 4.25 14.86 -5.05
CA ILE A 148 5.63 14.34 -4.97
C ILE A 148 6.64 15.43 -5.35
N ASP A 149 6.28 16.30 -6.29
CA ASP A 149 7.20 17.27 -6.87
C ASP A 149 7.43 18.51 -5.99
N ASN A 150 6.57 18.77 -5.00
CA ASN A 150 6.67 19.98 -4.18
C ASN A 150 6.00 19.86 -2.80
N ALA A 151 6.81 19.86 -1.75
CA ALA A 151 6.35 19.74 -0.37
C ALA A 151 5.48 20.92 0.11
N ARG A 152 5.69 22.14 -0.42
CA ARG A 152 4.86 23.31 -0.05
C ARG A 152 3.46 23.22 -0.65
N VAL A 153 3.36 22.79 -1.91
CA VAL A 153 2.06 22.50 -2.53
C VAL A 153 1.35 21.39 -1.78
N GLN A 154 2.07 20.32 -1.41
CA GLN A 154 1.49 19.25 -0.59
C GLN A 154 0.98 19.76 0.77
N ALA A 155 1.75 20.62 1.44
CA ALA A 155 1.35 21.22 2.72
C ALA A 155 0.09 22.09 2.55
N PHE A 156 0.02 22.91 1.51
CA PHE A 156 -1.19 23.68 1.17
C PHE A 156 -2.40 22.76 0.94
N LEU A 157 -2.23 21.68 0.18
CA LEU A 157 -3.34 20.75 -0.09
C LEU A 157 -3.90 20.14 1.20
N ARG A 158 -3.05 19.89 2.19
CA ARG A 158 -3.42 19.38 3.51
C ARG A 158 -3.93 20.46 4.47
N GLY A 159 -3.70 21.73 4.18
CA GLY A 159 -4.16 22.87 5.00
C GLY A 159 -5.60 23.28 4.71
N PRO A 160 -6.15 24.26 5.45
CA PRO A 160 -7.52 24.73 5.29
C PRO A 160 -7.70 25.73 4.13
N GLU A 161 -6.62 26.26 3.57
CA GLU A 161 -6.68 27.31 2.55
C GLU A 161 -7.28 26.79 1.25
N THR A 162 -8.07 27.62 0.57
CA THR A 162 -8.82 27.21 -0.63
C THR A 162 -8.04 27.41 -1.93
N ALA A 163 -7.11 28.37 -1.95
CA ALA A 163 -6.29 28.68 -3.11
C ALA A 163 -4.87 29.11 -2.72
N MET A 164 -3.89 28.83 -3.58
CA MET A 164 -2.53 29.37 -3.48
C MET A 164 -1.98 29.70 -4.87
N THR A 165 -0.99 30.60 -4.92
CA THR A 165 -0.15 30.79 -6.11
C THR A 165 1.19 30.10 -5.92
N THR A 166 1.82 29.76 -7.03
CA THR A 166 3.16 29.14 -7.05
C THR A 166 4.28 30.17 -7.10
N GLU A 167 3.97 31.46 -6.97
CA GLU A 167 4.94 32.55 -6.90
C GLU A 167 5.88 32.36 -5.71
N GLY A 168 7.20 32.41 -5.95
CA GLY A 168 8.20 32.15 -4.92
C GLY A 168 8.25 30.69 -4.41
N VAL A 169 7.47 29.79 -5.01
CA VAL A 169 7.43 28.34 -4.70
C VAL A 169 7.98 27.52 -5.87
N ILE A 170 7.61 27.88 -7.09
CA ILE A 170 8.02 27.20 -8.33
C ILE A 170 8.46 28.24 -9.34
N TYR A 171 9.59 27.99 -10.00
CA TYR A 171 10.10 28.86 -11.05
C TYR A 171 9.61 28.41 -12.42
N PHE A 172 8.96 29.33 -13.16
CA PHE A 172 8.56 29.11 -14.55
C PHE A 172 9.35 29.99 -15.52
N ARG A 173 9.85 29.39 -16.61
CA ARG A 173 10.60 30.13 -17.65
C ARG A 173 9.72 31.05 -18.50
N ASN A 174 8.48 30.64 -18.72
CA ASN A 174 7.45 31.31 -19.52
C ASN A 174 6.07 30.69 -19.23
N LEU A 175 5.03 31.33 -19.76
CA LEU A 175 3.65 30.86 -19.63
C LEU A 175 3.46 29.43 -20.18
N ASN A 176 4.14 29.06 -21.27
CA ASN A 176 4.05 27.70 -21.82
C ASN A 176 4.61 26.64 -20.85
N HIS A 177 5.63 26.98 -20.06
CA HIS A 177 6.14 26.09 -19.01
C HIS A 177 5.11 25.92 -17.89
N ALA A 178 4.49 27.02 -17.44
CA ALA A 178 3.42 26.98 -16.44
C ALA A 178 2.20 26.18 -16.93
N GLN A 179 1.79 26.34 -18.19
CA GLN A 179 0.70 25.57 -18.81
C GLN A 179 1.00 24.06 -18.93
N ARG A 180 2.26 23.67 -19.11
CA ARG A 180 2.62 22.24 -19.07
C ARG A 180 2.52 21.68 -17.66
N TRP A 181 2.87 22.50 -16.67
CA TRP A 181 2.80 22.14 -15.26
C TRP A 181 1.34 21.93 -14.80
N THR A 182 0.34 22.54 -15.43
CA THR A 182 -1.07 22.29 -15.07
C THR A 182 -1.56 20.86 -15.34
N ARG A 183 -0.73 20.00 -15.96
CA ARG A 183 -1.02 18.59 -16.25
C ARG A 183 -0.61 17.64 -15.12
N HIS A 184 -0.22 18.14 -13.95
CA HIS A 184 0.12 17.28 -12.81
C HIS A 184 -1.04 16.37 -12.43
N THR A 185 -0.69 15.12 -12.09
CA THR A 185 -1.64 14.12 -11.61
C THR A 185 -2.12 14.48 -10.21
N GLN A 186 -3.39 14.21 -9.95
CA GLN A 186 -4.00 14.41 -8.65
C GLN A 186 -3.99 13.07 -7.91
N GLU A 187 -3.36 13.02 -6.74
CA GLU A 187 -3.33 11.83 -5.89
C GLU A 187 -3.96 12.17 -4.54
N ASN A 188 -5.11 11.56 -4.24
CA ASN A 188 -5.90 11.79 -3.02
C ASN A 188 -6.21 13.28 -2.76
N ALA A 189 -6.40 14.05 -3.84
CA ALA A 189 -6.67 15.47 -3.80
C ALA A 189 -7.59 15.85 -4.96
N SER A 190 -8.29 16.98 -4.84
CA SER A 190 -8.97 17.56 -6.00
C SER A 190 -8.78 19.06 -6.06
N PHE A 191 -8.24 19.54 -7.17
CA PHE A 191 -7.94 20.94 -7.39
C PHE A 191 -7.92 21.26 -8.88
N GLU A 192 -8.03 22.55 -9.20
CA GLU A 192 -7.84 23.10 -10.53
C GLU A 192 -6.52 23.86 -10.58
N LEU A 193 -5.87 23.80 -11.74
CA LEU A 193 -4.61 24.49 -12.01
C LEU A 193 -4.79 25.46 -13.16
N THR A 194 -4.58 26.75 -12.91
CA THR A 194 -4.67 27.79 -13.94
C THR A 194 -3.35 28.51 -14.07
N ALA A 195 -2.74 28.43 -15.25
CA ALA A 195 -1.50 29.15 -15.57
C ALA A 195 -1.79 30.60 -15.97
N GLN A 196 -1.07 31.53 -15.36
CA GLN A 196 -1.24 32.98 -15.52
C GLN A 196 0.13 33.66 -15.60
N GLY A 197 0.11 34.98 -15.86
CA GLY A 197 1.32 35.79 -15.98
C GLY A 197 2.00 35.72 -17.34
N SER A 198 3.20 36.29 -17.43
CA SER A 198 3.93 36.40 -18.69
C SER A 198 5.45 36.35 -18.46
N GLY A 199 6.20 35.86 -19.44
CA GLY A 199 7.66 35.79 -19.34
C GLY A 199 8.13 35.09 -18.06
N ARG A 200 9.01 35.76 -17.30
CA ARG A 200 9.56 35.22 -16.05
C ARG A 200 8.63 35.39 -14.84
N ASP A 201 7.53 36.11 -15.01
CA ASP A 201 6.48 36.31 -14.01
C ASP A 201 5.29 35.34 -14.24
N ALA A 202 5.53 34.26 -14.98
CA ALA A 202 4.53 33.21 -15.15
C ALA A 202 4.39 32.42 -13.84
N PHE A 203 3.14 32.12 -13.46
CA PHE A 203 2.81 31.32 -12.28
C PHE A 203 1.59 30.45 -12.55
N VAL A 204 1.31 29.55 -11.63
CA VAL A 204 0.11 28.72 -11.59
C VAL A 204 -0.65 28.99 -10.29
N THR A 205 -1.94 29.24 -10.43
CA THR A 205 -2.90 29.27 -9.32
C THR A 205 -3.47 27.88 -9.12
N ILE A 206 -3.43 27.41 -7.89
CA ILE A 206 -3.96 26.12 -7.44
C ILE A 206 -5.21 26.42 -6.62
N THR A 207 -6.37 25.93 -7.06
CA THR A 207 -7.66 26.14 -6.38
C THR A 207 -8.25 24.78 -6.01
N LYS A 208 -8.47 24.52 -4.73
CA LYS A 208 -9.11 23.28 -4.28
C LYS A 208 -10.55 23.19 -4.76
N THR A 209 -11.02 21.97 -5.00
CA THR A 209 -12.43 21.73 -5.34
C THR A 209 -13.07 20.79 -4.34
N ARG A 210 -14.41 20.76 -4.35
CA ARG A 210 -15.21 19.85 -3.54
C ARG A 210 -15.31 18.42 -4.12
N ARG A 211 -14.81 18.21 -5.33
CA ARG A 211 -15.06 16.98 -6.10
C ARG A 211 -14.64 15.70 -5.37
N LEU A 212 -13.50 15.71 -4.68
CA LEU A 212 -13.04 14.56 -3.89
C LEU A 212 -14.07 14.16 -2.82
N TYR A 213 -14.63 15.14 -2.11
CA TYR A 213 -15.66 14.92 -1.10
C TYR A 213 -16.97 14.42 -1.71
N GLU A 214 -17.40 14.99 -2.83
CA GLU A 214 -18.63 14.56 -3.51
C GLU A 214 -18.54 13.12 -4.05
N GLU A 215 -17.38 12.74 -4.60
CA GLU A 215 -17.09 11.38 -5.03
C GLU A 215 -17.14 10.40 -3.84
N GLN A 216 -16.54 10.79 -2.70
CA GLN A 216 -16.61 10.03 -1.45
C GLN A 216 -18.04 9.87 -0.94
N GLN A 217 -18.83 10.95 -0.86
CA GLN A 217 -20.23 10.90 -0.43
C GLN A 217 -21.10 10.03 -1.34
N THR A 218 -20.82 10.01 -2.65
CA THR A 218 -21.53 9.14 -3.59
C THR A 218 -21.26 7.67 -3.30
N ILE A 219 -20.02 7.31 -2.96
CA ILE A 219 -19.65 5.94 -2.58
C ILE A 219 -20.36 5.55 -1.28
N VAL A 220 -20.37 6.44 -0.28
CA VAL A 220 -21.04 6.22 1.01
C VAL A 220 -22.53 6.00 0.84
N ALA A 221 -23.19 6.83 0.03
CA ALA A 221 -24.62 6.73 -0.23
C ALA A 221 -24.98 5.39 -0.86
N LYS A 222 -24.11 4.82 -1.72
CA LYS A 222 -24.31 3.46 -2.27
C LYS A 222 -24.25 2.41 -1.17
N PHE A 223 -23.23 2.44 -0.32
CA PHE A 223 -23.07 1.44 0.75
C PHE A 223 -24.12 1.55 1.86
N LYS A 224 -24.67 2.74 2.14
CA LYS A 224 -25.76 2.91 3.12
C LYS A 224 -27.14 2.51 2.57
N GLY A 225 -27.27 2.35 1.25
CA GLY A 225 -28.51 1.96 0.58
C GLY A 225 -28.65 0.46 0.31
N GLU A 226 -27.60 -0.32 0.58
CA GLU A 226 -27.59 -1.80 0.57
C GLU A 226 -27.94 -2.36 1.96
#